data_AF-A0A120EZ03-F1
#
_entry.id   AF-A0A120EZ03-F1
#
_cell.length_a   1.000
_cell.length_b   1.000
_cell.length_c   1.000
_cell.angle_alpha   90.00
_cell.angle_beta   90.00
_cell.angle_gamma   90.00
#
_symmetry.space_group_name_H-M   'P 1'
#
loop_
_entity.id
_entity.type
_entity.pdbx_description
1 polymer ?
#
loop_
_entity_poly.entity_id
_entity_poly.type
_entity_poly.pdbx_seq_one_letter_code
_entity_poly.pdbx_strand_id
1 'polypeptide(L)'
;DSQRGGGRLEGLDGGPRAGEDAQQLLLEATGWEIPVNLLPDWVRGQVAVDAGAPEQVGYDADGRLQTLRQMGWEIQFQEWYPPGDGRPALPRRIEARNGDAKVRLLLDQWDFAAP
;
A
#
# COMPACT_ATOMS: atom_id res chain seq x y z
N ASP A 1 -8.09 -10.66 1.77
CA ASP A 1 -7.49 -11.76 2.53
C ASP A 1 -6.01 -11.45 2.70
N SER A 2 -5.66 -10.67 3.72
CA SER A 2 -4.26 -10.40 4.12
C SER A 2 -3.63 -11.59 4.85
N GLN A 3 -4.41 -12.66 5.10
CA GLN A 3 -4.00 -13.81 5.89
C GLN A 3 -3.18 -14.84 5.11
N ARG A 4 -3.07 -14.69 3.79
CA ARG A 4 -2.13 -15.46 2.94
C ARG A 4 -1.24 -14.47 2.21
N GLY A 5 -0.28 -13.90 2.92
CA GLY A 5 0.69 -12.93 2.38
C GLY A 5 1.64 -13.51 1.32
N GLY A 6 1.36 -14.67 0.75
CA GLY A 6 2.21 -15.32 -0.25
C GLY A 6 2.22 -14.56 -1.57
N GLY A 7 3.33 -14.71 -2.30
CA GLY A 7 3.54 -13.99 -3.54
C GLY A 7 4.42 -14.75 -4.51
N ARG A 8 4.38 -14.31 -5.77
CA ARG A 8 5.29 -14.72 -6.82
C ARG A 8 5.98 -13.48 -7.38
N LEU A 9 7.30 -13.49 -7.35
CA LEU A 9 8.15 -12.42 -7.86
C LEU A 9 8.68 -12.83 -9.23
N GLU A 10 8.48 -11.99 -10.23
CA GLU A 10 8.90 -12.20 -11.62
C GLU A 10 9.77 -11.04 -12.12
N GLY A 11 10.44 -11.22 -13.26
CA GLY A 11 11.29 -10.17 -13.86
C GLY A 11 12.69 -10.04 -13.25
N LEU A 12 13.06 -10.95 -12.34
CA LEU A 12 14.42 -11.05 -11.81
C LEU A 12 15.29 -11.96 -12.67
N ASP A 13 16.60 -11.69 -12.64
CA ASP A 13 17.60 -12.64 -13.12
C ASP A 13 17.48 -13.97 -12.35
N GLY A 14 17.49 -15.07 -13.11
CA GLY A 14 17.27 -16.42 -12.58
C GLY A 14 15.80 -16.87 -12.56
N GLY A 15 14.87 -16.06 -13.04
CA GLY A 15 13.47 -16.47 -13.25
C GLY A 15 12.55 -16.25 -12.04
N PRO A 16 11.29 -16.70 -12.14
CA PRO A 16 10.28 -16.44 -11.13
C PRO A 16 10.57 -17.18 -9.81
N ARG A 17 10.26 -16.54 -8.69
CA ARG A 17 10.37 -17.09 -7.34
C ARG A 17 9.02 -16.97 -6.64
N ALA A 18 8.70 -17.90 -5.74
CA ALA A 18 7.46 -17.86 -4.98
C ALA A 18 7.72 -18.18 -3.52
N GLY A 19 6.90 -17.61 -2.63
CA GLY A 19 7.02 -17.79 -1.20
C GLY A 19 5.69 -17.54 -0.49
N GLU A 20 5.59 -18.03 0.74
CA GLU A 20 4.39 -17.87 1.58
C GLU A 20 4.30 -16.47 2.21
N ASP A 21 5.37 -15.68 2.12
CA ASP A 21 5.42 -14.27 2.49
C ASP A 21 6.09 -13.48 1.36
N ALA A 22 5.32 -12.60 0.71
CA ALA A 22 5.74 -11.77 -0.40
C ALA A 22 6.74 -10.68 0.03
N GLN A 23 6.62 -10.18 1.26
CA GLN A 23 7.56 -9.21 1.81
C GLN A 23 8.91 -9.87 2.06
N GLN A 24 8.92 -11.05 2.69
CA GLN A 24 10.14 -11.83 2.89
C GLN A 24 10.77 -12.22 1.54
N LEU A 25 9.95 -12.67 0.58
CA LEU A 25 10.40 -13.02 -0.76
C LEU A 25 11.08 -11.84 -1.47
N LEU A 26 10.51 -10.64 -1.36
CA LEU A 26 11.07 -9.43 -1.96
C LEU A 26 12.41 -9.06 -1.29
N LEU A 27 12.46 -9.08 0.04
CA LEU A 27 13.67 -8.81 0.81
C LEU A 27 14.81 -9.74 0.41
N GLU A 28 14.57 -11.05 0.39
CA GLU A 28 15.60 -12.04 0.03
C GLU A 28 16.08 -11.89 -1.42
N ALA A 29 15.19 -11.45 -2.30
CA ALA A 29 15.49 -11.38 -3.72
C ALA A 29 16.17 -10.07 -4.15
N THR A 30 15.89 -8.95 -3.49
CA THR A 30 16.36 -7.61 -3.91
C THR A 30 17.05 -6.81 -2.80
N GLY A 31 16.93 -7.23 -1.54
CA GLY A 31 17.35 -6.46 -0.37
C GLY A 31 16.40 -5.32 0.00
N TRP A 32 15.22 -5.21 -0.64
CA TRP A 32 14.27 -4.13 -0.35
C TRP A 32 13.30 -4.50 0.76
N GLU A 33 13.28 -3.69 1.82
CA GLU A 33 12.34 -3.79 2.95
C GLU A 33 11.04 -3.03 2.67
N ILE A 34 10.29 -3.43 1.64
CA ILE A 34 9.01 -2.80 1.29
C ILE A 34 7.86 -3.58 1.91
N PRO A 35 6.91 -2.93 2.63
CA PRO A 35 5.83 -3.61 3.33
C PRO A 35 4.67 -4.00 2.39
N VAL A 36 4.96 -4.84 1.39
CA VAL A 36 4.01 -5.20 0.33
C VAL A 36 2.72 -5.83 0.88
N ASN A 37 2.79 -6.52 2.02
CA ASN A 37 1.64 -7.14 2.67
C ASN A 37 0.68 -6.10 3.30
N LEU A 38 1.17 -4.90 3.60
CA LEU A 38 0.41 -3.81 4.24
C LEU A 38 -0.13 -2.79 3.22
N LEU A 39 0.42 -2.77 2.01
CA LEU A 39 -0.05 -1.89 0.93
C LEU A 39 -1.55 -1.98 0.65
N PRO A 40 -2.24 -3.14 0.77
CA PRO A 40 -3.69 -3.19 0.56
C PRO A 40 -4.50 -2.24 1.45
N ASP A 41 -4.08 -2.01 2.70
CA ASP A 41 -4.75 -1.05 3.59
C ASP A 41 -4.50 0.38 3.11
N TRP A 42 -3.26 0.70 2.74
CA TRP A 42 -2.93 2.02 2.20
C TRP A 42 -3.66 2.27 0.88
N VAL A 43 -3.77 1.29 0.00
CA VAL A 43 -4.56 1.36 -1.24
C VAL A 43 -6.01 1.72 -0.94
N ARG A 44 -6.60 1.19 0.14
CA ARG A 44 -7.96 1.53 0.60
C ARG A 44 -8.07 2.88 1.32
N GLY A 45 -6.97 3.62 1.49
CA GLY A 45 -6.97 4.85 2.26
C GLY A 45 -7.10 4.61 3.77
N GLN A 46 -6.55 3.51 4.27
CA GLN A 46 -6.64 3.08 5.66
C GLN A 46 -5.25 3.01 6.31
N VAL A 47 -5.23 3.16 7.64
CA VAL A 47 -4.06 2.82 8.46
C VAL A 47 -3.95 1.30 8.52
N ALA A 48 -2.75 0.76 8.28
CA ALA A 48 -2.56 -0.69 8.33
C ALA A 48 -2.67 -1.17 9.78
N VAL A 49 -3.63 -2.02 10.10
CA VAL A 49 -3.91 -2.39 11.50
C VAL A 49 -2.93 -3.43 12.05
N ASP A 50 -2.42 -4.29 11.17
CA ASP A 50 -1.45 -5.34 11.51
C ASP A 50 -0.01 -4.80 11.66
N ALA A 51 0.18 -3.50 11.43
CA ALA A 51 1.44 -2.77 11.40
C ALA A 51 1.76 -2.02 12.72
N GLY A 52 0.87 -2.10 13.71
CA GLY A 52 0.95 -1.30 14.93
C GLY A 52 0.35 0.10 14.78
N ALA A 53 0.37 0.90 15.86
CA ALA A 53 -0.22 2.24 15.85
C ALA A 53 0.59 3.20 14.95
N PRO A 54 -0.06 4.11 14.22
CA PRO A 54 0.64 5.10 13.40
C PRO A 54 1.36 6.11 14.29
N GLU A 55 2.58 6.52 13.91
CA GLU A 55 3.29 7.57 14.65
C GLU A 55 2.77 8.97 14.32
N GLN A 56 2.13 9.15 13.15
CA GLN A 56 1.47 10.39 12.76
C GLN A 56 0.34 10.11 11.77
N VAL A 57 -0.78 10.82 11.91
CA VAL A 57 -1.88 10.78 10.95
C VAL A 57 -2.34 12.20 10.68
N GLY A 58 -2.43 12.57 9.40
CA GLY A 58 -2.96 13.85 8.93
C GLY A 58 -4.11 13.61 7.95
N TYR A 59 -5.14 14.43 8.09
CA TYR A 59 -6.32 14.40 7.23
C TYR A 59 -6.45 15.71 6.48
N ASP A 60 -7.01 15.66 5.27
CA ASP A 60 -7.37 16.86 4.52
C ASP A 60 -8.72 17.45 5.00
N ALA A 61 -9.15 18.55 4.38
CA ALA A 61 -10.39 19.25 4.72
C ALA A 61 -11.67 18.39 4.49
N ASP A 62 -11.58 17.37 3.64
CA ASP A 62 -12.68 16.43 3.37
C ASP A 62 -12.64 15.21 4.32
N GLY A 63 -11.72 15.20 5.29
CA GLY A 63 -11.55 14.12 6.26
C GLY A 63 -10.86 12.87 5.69
N ARG A 64 -10.21 12.98 4.52
CA ARG A 64 -9.48 11.88 3.89
C ARG A 64 -8.05 11.86 4.39
N LEU A 65 -7.45 10.67 4.46
CA LEU A 65 -6.03 10.52 4.80
C LEU A 65 -5.20 11.35 3.81
N GLN A 66 -4.34 12.23 4.33
CA GLN A 66 -3.43 13.06 3.56
C GLN A 66 -1.98 12.64 3.80
N THR A 67 -1.64 12.44 5.07
CA THR A 67 -0.32 11.96 5.49
C THR A 67 -0.46 10.86 6.53
N LEU A 68 0.43 9.88 6.46
CA LEU A 68 0.53 8.80 7.43
C LEU A 68 2.00 8.52 7.66
N ARG A 69 2.40 8.44 8.93
CA ARG A 69 3.67 7.85 9.33
C ARG A 69 3.38 6.57 10.10
N GLN A 70 3.92 5.45 9.61
CA GLN A 70 3.75 4.14 10.23
C GLN A 70 4.97 3.25 9.92
N MET A 71 5.56 2.62 10.94
CA MET A 71 6.72 1.71 10.77
C MET A 71 7.91 2.38 10.06
N GLY A 72 8.13 3.67 10.32
CA GLY A 72 9.18 4.46 9.65
C GLY A 72 8.88 4.85 8.20
N TRP A 73 7.73 4.44 7.64
CA TRP A 73 7.28 4.88 6.32
C TRP A 73 6.56 6.22 6.41
N GLU A 74 6.97 7.17 5.58
CA GLU A 74 6.21 8.39 5.32
C GLU A 74 5.36 8.19 4.06
N ILE A 75 4.04 8.25 4.23
CA ILE A 75 3.06 7.95 3.19
C ILE A 75 2.23 9.21 2.92
N GLN A 76 2.14 9.58 1.65
CA GLN A 76 1.41 10.75 1.16
C GLN A 76 0.32 10.31 0.19
N PHE A 77 -0.92 10.66 0.51
CA PHE A 77 -2.09 10.44 -0.32
C PHE A 77 -2.34 11.69 -1.14
N GLN A 78 -1.80 11.72 -2.36
CA GLN A 78 -1.68 12.95 -3.16
C GLN A 78 -2.93 13.26 -3.97
N GLU A 79 -3.61 12.23 -4.46
CA GLU A 79 -4.80 12.37 -5.29
C GLU A 79 -5.86 11.36 -4.88
N TRP A 80 -7.12 11.76 -4.98
CA TRP A 80 -8.29 10.96 -4.64
C TRP A 80 -9.32 11.04 -5.76
N TYR A 81 -9.95 9.92 -6.07
CA TYR A 81 -11.23 9.94 -6.77
C TYR A 81 -12.32 10.47 -5.82
N PRO A 82 -13.21 11.34 -6.28
CA PRO A 82 -14.34 11.80 -5.48
C PRO A 82 -15.30 10.62 -5.20
N PRO A 83 -16.12 10.70 -4.14
CA PRO A 83 -17.17 9.72 -3.91
C PRO A 83 -18.19 9.73 -5.06
N GLY A 84 -18.75 8.57 -5.40
CA GLY A 84 -19.70 8.43 -6.51
C GLY A 84 -20.26 7.02 -6.66
N ASP A 85 -21.50 6.90 -7.17
CA ASP A 85 -22.20 5.63 -7.39
C ASP A 85 -22.21 4.69 -6.17
N GLY A 86 -22.43 5.25 -4.97
CA GLY A 86 -22.43 4.50 -3.71
C GLY A 86 -21.04 4.13 -3.19
N ARG A 87 -19.96 4.60 -3.83
CA ARG A 87 -18.57 4.35 -3.42
C ARG A 87 -18.00 5.53 -2.64
N PRO A 88 -17.16 5.28 -1.60
CA PRO A 88 -16.46 6.35 -0.90
C PRO A 88 -15.41 7.00 -1.81
N ALA A 89 -14.81 8.10 -1.35
CA ALA A 89 -13.59 8.60 -1.96
C ALA A 89 -12.50 7.53 -1.86
N LEU A 90 -11.70 7.37 -2.91
CA LEU A 90 -10.65 6.35 -2.98
C LEU A 90 -9.33 6.98 -3.42
N PRO A 91 -8.18 6.53 -2.88
CA PRO A 91 -6.89 7.01 -3.36
C PRO A 91 -6.71 6.74 -4.86
N ARG A 92 -6.13 7.73 -5.55
CA ARG A 92 -5.67 7.63 -6.94
C ARG A 92 -4.16 7.63 -7.02
N ARG A 93 -3.49 8.37 -6.13
CA ARG A 93 -2.03 8.45 -6.10
C ARG A 93 -1.52 8.42 -4.68
N ILE A 94 -0.64 7.45 -4.42
CA ILE A 94 0.04 7.29 -3.12
C ILE A 94 1.54 7.26 -3.39
N GLU A 95 2.30 8.05 -2.63
CA GLU A 95 3.76 7.92 -2.56
C GLU A 95 4.16 7.56 -1.13
N ALA A 96 4.98 6.51 -0.98
CA ALA A 96 5.51 6.08 0.31
C ALA A 96 7.03 6.01 0.26
N ARG A 97 7.70 6.42 1.34
CA ARG A 97 9.17 6.42 1.44
C ARG A 97 9.65 5.95 2.80
N ASN A 98 10.77 5.22 2.81
CA ASN A 98 11.53 4.87 4.01
C ASN A 98 13.01 4.79 3.63
N GLY A 99 13.83 5.74 4.12
CA GLY A 99 15.21 5.89 3.65
C GLY A 99 15.28 6.08 2.13
N ASP A 100 16.07 5.22 1.46
CA ASP A 100 16.22 5.21 0.01
C ASP A 100 15.09 4.44 -0.72
N ALA A 101 14.27 3.67 0.01
CA ALA A 101 13.16 2.94 -0.57
C ALA A 101 12.01 3.89 -0.91
N LYS A 102 11.51 3.79 -2.15
CA LYS A 102 10.38 4.58 -2.63
C LYS A 102 9.36 3.71 -3.36
N VAL A 103 8.11 3.81 -2.94
CA VAL A 103 6.96 3.18 -3.61
C VAL A 103 6.06 4.28 -4.16
N ARG A 104 5.60 4.10 -5.40
CA ARG A 104 4.56 4.93 -6.01
C ARG A 104 3.45 4.03 -6.51
N LEU A 105 2.23 4.29 -6.04
CA LEU A 105 1.02 3.61 -6.50
C LEU A 105 0.19 4.62 -7.28
N LEU A 106 -0.11 4.29 -8.54
CA LEU A 106 -1.11 4.98 -9.36
C LEU A 106 -2.27 4.01 -9.57
N LEU A 107 -3.46 4.40 -9.12
CA LEU A 107 -4.66 3.61 -9.20
C LEU A 107 -5.55 4.16 -10.32
N ASP A 108 -5.65 3.41 -11.40
CA ASP A 108 -6.39 3.87 -12.58
C ASP A 108 -7.88 3.60 -12.46
N GLN A 109 -8.25 2.43 -11.95
CA GLN A 109 -9.65 2.00 -11.83
C GLN A 109 -9.88 1.18 -10.58
N TRP A 110 -11.10 1.29 -10.05
CA TRP A 110 -11.59 0.49 -8.95
C TRP A 110 -12.81 -0.29 -9.42
N ASP A 111 -12.73 -1.62 -9.33
CA ASP A 111 -13.86 -2.51 -9.58
C ASP A 111 -14.40 -3.02 -8.24
N PHE A 112 -15.69 -2.85 -8.04
CA PHE A 112 -16.40 -3.33 -6.87
C PHE A 112 -17.39 -4.37 -7.36
N ALA A 113 -17.31 -5.58 -6.80
CA ALA A 113 -18.31 -6.59 -7.07
C ALA A 113 -19.70 -6.00 -6.81
N ALA A 114 -20.59 -6.15 -7.80
CA ALA A 114 -21.98 -5.77 -7.64
C ALA A 114 -22.56 -6.49 -6.40
N PRO A 115 -23.39 -5.82 -5.60
CA PRO A 115 -23.96 -6.40 -4.39
C PRO A 115 -24.76 -7.68 -4.65
#